data_AF-A0A817J9U1-F1
#
_entry.id   AF-A0A817J9U1-F1
#
_cell.length_a   1.000
_cell.length_b   1.000
_cell.length_c   1.000
_cell.angle_alpha   90.00
_cell.angle_beta   90.00
_cell.angle_gamma   90.00
#
_symmetry.space_group_name_H-M   'P 1'
#
loop_
_entity.id
_entity.type
_entity.pdbx_description
1 polymer ?
#
loop_
_entity_poly.entity_id
_entity_poly.type
_entity_poly.pdbx_seq_one_letter_code
_entity_poly.pdbx_strand_id
1 'polypeptide(L)'
;MMSNLCQLKVQIRYININGFSWEQIIRDHLHKLKVFQLKMEIKIHDINNKEGEVDALIDSFRSQFWLEEHSWFVRCDWMPDKQYTYAILYTLPYVFNSFDFNVPILSKSTYSHNTNHQSFNYVRNLHCNMVLTGELNLCHAQFHNIHYMSIKLPANDQFWSIVPRLEQLTSLNVLLDNGSDIGQSQLQSLLNRAPCLRSLRIKSCSSSTQQVLLTGKSRNLSILRLFSQGYSLCFDNQACAALSASSLGMQCEVLQIKVNYRADVITLINGMAKLRALYVYCCDDKINEKLKATNDELIEWLQQRLPSTCTIIRDEHLFYIINIWIR
;
A
#
# COMPACT_ATOMS: atom_id res chain seq x y z
N MET A 1 -29.26 -20.70 15.04
CA MET A 1 -28.73 -21.69 14.09
C MET A 1 -28.79 -21.11 12.68
N MET A 2 -27.67 -21.08 11.95
CA MET A 2 -27.63 -20.64 10.54
C MET A 2 -27.79 -21.85 9.60
N SER A 3 -28.95 -22.50 9.60
CA SER A 3 -29.17 -23.82 8.99
C SER A 3 -29.10 -23.90 7.46
N ASN A 4 -28.84 -22.79 6.77
CA ASN A 4 -28.78 -22.71 5.30
C ASN A 4 -27.49 -22.07 4.76
N LEU A 5 -26.45 -21.91 5.59
CA LEU A 5 -25.20 -21.30 5.15
C LEU A 5 -24.39 -22.29 4.28
N CYS A 6 -24.33 -22.04 2.98
CA CYS A 6 -23.58 -22.86 2.02
C CYS A 6 -22.15 -22.35 1.74
N GLN A 7 -21.86 -21.09 2.07
CA GLN A 7 -20.55 -20.48 1.90
C GLN A 7 -20.21 -19.62 3.10
N LEU A 8 -18.97 -19.74 3.58
CA LEU A 8 -18.46 -18.99 4.71
C LEU A 8 -17.09 -18.42 4.34
N LYS A 9 -16.97 -17.10 4.38
CA LYS A 9 -15.71 -16.38 4.19
C LYS A 9 -15.35 -15.66 5.48
N VAL A 10 -14.21 -15.99 6.05
CA VAL A 10 -13.78 -15.58 7.38
C VAL A 10 -12.40 -14.92 7.30
N GLN A 11 -12.30 -13.73 7.87
CA GLN A 11 -11.03 -13.06 8.10
C GLN A 11 -10.91 -12.71 9.58
N ILE A 12 -9.93 -13.28 10.26
CA ILE A 12 -9.74 -13.11 11.70
C ILE A 12 -8.30 -12.68 11.99
N ARG A 13 -8.11 -11.88 13.04
CA ARG A 13 -6.81 -11.50 13.56
C ARG A 13 -6.75 -11.77 15.05
N TYR A 14 -5.59 -12.21 15.53
CA TYR A 14 -5.30 -12.38 16.97
C TYR A 14 -6.18 -13.42 17.67
N ILE A 15 -6.70 -14.40 16.92
CA ILE A 15 -7.39 -15.56 17.48
C ILE A 15 -6.71 -16.81 16.92
N ASN A 16 -6.33 -17.71 17.82
CA ASN A 16 -5.67 -18.96 17.46
C ASN A 16 -6.71 -20.09 17.48
N ILE A 17 -7.31 -20.38 16.33
CA ILE A 17 -8.21 -21.53 16.13
C ILE A 17 -7.52 -22.52 15.20
N ASN A 18 -7.31 -23.76 15.63
CA ASN A 18 -6.68 -24.79 14.80
C ASN A 18 -7.71 -25.52 13.91
N GLY A 19 -7.23 -26.43 13.06
CA GLY A 19 -8.06 -27.17 12.13
C GLY A 19 -9.07 -28.10 12.82
N PHE A 20 -8.74 -28.68 13.97
CA PHE A 20 -9.67 -29.51 14.74
C PHE A 20 -10.85 -28.69 15.30
N SER A 21 -10.57 -27.51 15.87
CA SER A 21 -11.63 -26.62 16.35
C SER A 21 -12.53 -26.14 15.21
N TRP A 22 -11.95 -25.77 14.05
CA TRP A 22 -12.74 -25.39 12.88
C TRP A 22 -13.59 -26.54 12.36
N GLU A 23 -13.03 -27.75 12.28
CA GLU A 23 -13.75 -28.95 11.88
C GLU A 23 -14.97 -29.18 12.79
N GLN A 24 -14.78 -29.13 14.11
CA GLN A 24 -15.87 -29.29 15.07
C GLN A 24 -16.97 -28.23 14.89
N ILE A 25 -16.61 -26.94 14.76
CA ILE A 25 -17.57 -25.85 14.52
C ILE A 25 -18.38 -26.12 13.25
N ILE A 26 -17.72 -26.57 12.18
CA ILE A 26 -18.39 -26.80 10.89
C ILE A 26 -19.33 -28.01 10.97
N ARG A 27 -18.89 -29.12 11.58
CA ARG A 27 -19.72 -30.31 11.76
C ARG A 27 -20.94 -30.04 12.65
N ASP A 28 -20.74 -29.35 13.77
CA ASP A 28 -21.79 -29.12 14.76
C ASP A 28 -22.82 -28.07 14.33
N HIS A 29 -22.40 -27.09 13.52
CA HIS A 29 -23.22 -25.89 13.27
C HIS A 29 -23.43 -25.54 11.79
N LEU A 30 -22.60 -26.04 10.87
CA LEU A 30 -22.55 -25.61 9.47
C LEU A 30 -22.59 -26.81 8.50
N HIS A 31 -23.43 -27.81 8.77
CA HIS A 31 -23.54 -29.05 7.98
C HIS A 31 -23.84 -28.88 6.47
N LYS A 32 -24.32 -27.70 6.02
CA LYS A 32 -24.55 -27.42 4.58
C LYS A 32 -23.40 -26.66 3.92
N LEU A 33 -22.31 -26.38 4.64
CA LEU A 33 -21.21 -25.59 4.15
C LEU A 33 -20.47 -26.32 3.02
N LYS A 34 -20.45 -25.72 1.83
CA LYS A 34 -19.77 -26.24 0.65
C LYS A 34 -18.47 -25.51 0.35
N VAL A 35 -18.38 -24.25 0.74
CA VAL A 35 -17.22 -23.40 0.48
C VAL A 35 -16.79 -22.73 1.78
N PHE A 36 -15.59 -23.05 2.23
CA PHE A 36 -14.95 -22.39 3.36
C PHE A 36 -13.71 -21.62 2.88
N GLN A 37 -13.67 -20.34 3.18
CA GLN A 37 -12.60 -19.43 2.78
C GLN A 37 -12.06 -18.72 4.01
N LEU A 38 -10.84 -19.04 4.42
CA LEU A 38 -10.23 -18.55 5.65
C LEU A 38 -9.01 -17.70 5.36
N LYS A 39 -8.85 -16.61 6.11
CA LYS A 39 -7.58 -15.91 6.32
C LYS A 39 -7.47 -15.56 7.80
N MET A 40 -6.40 -15.99 8.44
CA MET A 40 -6.20 -15.83 9.87
C MET A 40 -4.78 -15.37 10.16
N GLU A 41 -4.65 -14.30 10.94
CA GLU A 41 -3.38 -13.86 11.51
C GLU A 41 -3.23 -14.47 12.90
N ILE A 42 -2.26 -15.36 13.04
CA ILE A 42 -2.05 -16.23 14.20
C ILE A 42 -0.81 -15.75 14.93
N LYS A 43 -0.89 -15.64 16.27
CA LYS A 43 0.27 -15.35 17.09
C LYS A 43 1.03 -16.65 17.41
N ILE A 44 2.31 -16.66 17.10
CA ILE A 44 3.28 -17.68 17.49
C ILE A 44 3.82 -17.32 18.88
N HIS A 45 3.73 -18.24 19.83
CA HIS A 45 4.08 -17.97 21.23
C HIS A 45 5.53 -18.30 21.56
N ASP A 46 6.03 -19.42 21.07
CA ASP A 46 7.42 -19.84 21.19
C ASP A 46 8.24 -19.36 19.98
N ILE A 47 8.89 -18.22 20.17
CA ILE A 47 9.76 -17.59 19.17
C ILE A 47 10.96 -18.49 18.81
N ASN A 48 11.37 -19.39 19.72
CA ASN A 48 12.47 -20.31 19.47
C ASN A 48 12.03 -21.58 18.73
N ASN A 49 10.74 -21.91 18.74
CA ASN A 49 10.17 -23.08 18.07
C ASN A 49 8.99 -22.73 17.13
N LYS A 50 9.15 -21.66 16.34
CA LYS A 50 8.10 -21.23 15.40
C LYS A 50 7.69 -22.31 14.42
N GLU A 51 8.67 -23.04 13.92
CA GLU A 51 8.44 -24.08 12.93
C GLU A 51 7.59 -25.22 13.50
N GLY A 52 7.87 -25.66 14.74
CA GLY A 52 7.08 -26.68 15.43
C GLY A 52 5.64 -26.23 15.70
N GLU A 53 5.40 -24.97 16.05
CA GLU A 53 4.03 -24.44 16.18
C GLU A 53 3.30 -24.41 14.83
N VAL A 54 3.98 -24.00 13.76
CA VAL A 54 3.40 -24.01 12.42
C VAL A 54 3.12 -25.44 11.95
N ASP A 55 3.98 -26.41 12.27
CA ASP A 55 3.77 -27.83 11.96
C ASP A 55 2.54 -28.37 12.67
N ALA A 56 2.43 -28.16 13.98
CA ALA A 56 1.26 -28.57 14.76
C ALA A 56 -0.04 -27.93 14.21
N LEU A 57 0.03 -26.66 13.80
CA LEU A 57 -1.10 -25.98 13.16
C LEU A 57 -1.45 -26.64 11.82
N ILE A 58 -0.49 -26.83 10.91
CA ILE A 58 -0.74 -27.42 9.59
C ILE A 58 -1.26 -28.86 9.72
N ASP A 59 -0.70 -29.64 10.65
CA ASP A 59 -1.12 -31.02 10.92
C ASP A 59 -2.58 -31.10 11.38
N SER A 60 -3.06 -30.10 12.12
CA SER A 60 -4.48 -30.03 12.49
C SER A 60 -5.45 -29.85 11.30
N PHE A 61 -4.93 -29.45 10.13
CA PHE A 61 -5.68 -29.36 8.86
C PHE A 61 -5.43 -30.54 7.91
N ARG A 62 -4.79 -31.62 8.39
CA ARG A 62 -4.52 -32.84 7.60
C ARG A 62 -5.53 -33.97 7.85
N SER A 63 -6.62 -33.73 8.58
CA SER A 63 -7.66 -34.75 8.78
C SER A 63 -8.39 -35.06 7.47
N GLN A 64 -9.05 -36.22 7.43
CA GLN A 64 -9.89 -36.66 6.30
C GLN A 64 -10.94 -35.61 5.91
N PHE A 65 -11.49 -34.90 6.91
CA PHE A 65 -12.42 -33.79 6.71
C PHE A 65 -11.87 -32.73 5.76
N TRP A 66 -10.65 -32.25 6.01
CA TRP A 66 -10.05 -31.16 5.24
C TRP A 66 -9.60 -31.62 3.85
N LEU A 67 -8.95 -32.78 3.77
CA LEU A 67 -8.28 -33.22 2.55
C LEU A 67 -9.21 -33.98 1.59
N GLU A 68 -10.03 -34.88 2.11
CA GLU A 68 -10.84 -35.81 1.31
C GLU A 68 -12.29 -35.36 1.21
N GLU A 69 -12.96 -35.07 2.34
CA GLU A 69 -14.39 -34.73 2.34
C GLU A 69 -14.65 -33.39 1.64
N HIS A 70 -13.80 -32.38 1.90
CA HIS A 70 -14.01 -31.02 1.43
C HIS A 70 -12.94 -30.50 0.46
N SER A 71 -11.75 -31.11 0.46
CA SER A 71 -10.59 -30.61 -0.30
C SER A 71 -10.29 -29.12 -0.06
N TRP A 72 -10.50 -28.67 1.18
CA TRP A 72 -10.18 -27.31 1.62
C TRP A 72 -8.75 -27.26 2.10
N PHE A 73 -7.82 -27.11 1.16
CA PHE A 73 -6.40 -27.00 1.47
C PHE A 73 -6.08 -25.66 2.12
N VAL A 74 -5.10 -25.68 3.03
CA VAL A 74 -4.60 -24.47 3.69
C VAL A 74 -3.11 -24.31 3.48
N ARG A 75 -2.67 -23.06 3.59
CA ARG A 75 -1.27 -22.66 3.61
C ARG A 75 -1.03 -21.74 4.79
N CYS A 76 0.09 -21.93 5.46
CA CYS A 76 0.58 -21.08 6.52
C CYS A 76 1.88 -20.44 6.07
N ASP A 77 1.91 -19.11 6.06
CA ASP A 77 3.08 -18.31 5.71
C ASP A 77 3.58 -17.56 6.96
N TRP A 78 4.89 -17.56 7.21
CA TRP A 78 5.48 -16.87 8.37
C TRP A 78 6.87 -16.33 8.08
N MET A 79 7.30 -15.36 8.90
CA MET A 79 8.65 -14.78 8.80
C MET A 79 9.62 -15.52 9.74
N PRO A 80 10.80 -15.94 9.23
CA PRO A 80 11.80 -16.63 10.06
C PRO A 80 12.41 -15.73 11.14
N ASP A 81 12.45 -14.40 10.90
CA ASP A 81 13.03 -13.43 11.83
C ASP A 81 12.32 -13.45 13.20
N LYS A 82 13.10 -13.63 14.27
CA LYS A 82 12.64 -13.72 15.67
C LYS A 82 11.80 -12.53 16.14
N GLN A 83 11.94 -11.35 15.53
CA GLN A 83 11.15 -10.17 15.89
C GLN A 83 9.66 -10.30 15.49
N TYR A 84 9.35 -11.15 14.50
CA TYR A 84 7.99 -11.33 14.01
C TYR A 84 7.32 -12.51 14.69
N THR A 85 6.25 -12.24 15.44
CA THR A 85 5.52 -13.25 16.23
C THR A 85 4.22 -13.69 15.58
N TYR A 86 4.06 -13.46 14.27
CA TYR A 86 2.82 -13.75 13.56
C TYR A 86 3.04 -14.63 12.33
N ALA A 87 2.07 -15.52 12.09
CA ALA A 87 1.91 -16.28 10.86
C ALA A 87 0.55 -15.96 10.23
N ILE A 88 0.44 -16.15 8.92
CA ILE A 88 -0.81 -15.99 8.17
C ILE A 88 -1.22 -17.36 7.63
N LEU A 89 -2.32 -17.89 8.16
CA LEU A 89 -2.96 -19.11 7.66
C LEU A 89 -4.12 -18.73 6.72
N TYR A 90 -4.23 -19.39 5.57
CA TYR A 90 -5.35 -19.17 4.66
C TYR A 90 -5.68 -20.40 3.82
N THR A 91 -6.92 -20.47 3.34
CA THR A 91 -7.37 -21.50 2.39
C THR A 91 -6.87 -21.23 0.97
N LEU A 92 -6.67 -22.29 0.21
CA LEU A 92 -6.29 -22.25 -1.20
C LEU A 92 -7.49 -22.58 -2.13
N PRO A 93 -7.63 -21.90 -3.27
CA PRO A 93 -6.86 -20.74 -3.72
C PRO A 93 -7.12 -19.50 -2.86
N TYR A 94 -6.19 -18.53 -2.90
CA TYR A 94 -6.35 -17.28 -2.16
C TYR A 94 -7.45 -16.40 -2.77
N VAL A 95 -8.48 -16.06 -1.99
CA VAL A 95 -9.68 -15.34 -2.46
C VAL A 95 -9.87 -13.94 -1.84
N PHE A 96 -8.92 -13.47 -1.05
CA PHE A 96 -9.00 -12.14 -0.44
C PHE A 96 -8.40 -11.10 -1.36
N ASN A 97 -8.95 -9.88 -1.30
CA ASN A 97 -8.56 -8.81 -2.21
C ASN A 97 -7.21 -8.17 -1.84
N SER A 98 -6.71 -8.41 -0.63
CA SER A 98 -5.54 -7.74 -0.07
C SER A 98 -4.55 -8.74 0.50
N PHE A 99 -3.28 -8.58 0.14
CA PHE A 99 -2.17 -9.40 0.61
C PHE A 99 -1.04 -8.52 1.13
N ASP A 100 -0.56 -8.83 2.33
CA ASP A 100 0.61 -8.21 2.94
C ASP A 100 1.80 -9.14 2.69
N PHE A 101 2.67 -8.73 1.76
CA PHE A 101 3.81 -9.49 1.32
C PHE A 101 5.07 -8.98 2.04
N ASN A 102 5.51 -9.75 3.04
CA ASN A 102 6.72 -9.49 3.80
C ASN A 102 7.77 -10.54 3.43
N VAL A 103 8.98 -10.11 3.08
CA VAL A 103 10.10 -11.00 2.74
C VAL A 103 11.20 -10.81 3.78
N PRO A 104 11.82 -11.90 4.27
CA PRO A 104 11.62 -13.30 3.84
C PRO A 104 10.37 -13.98 4.41
N ILE A 105 9.86 -14.96 3.67
CA ILE A 105 8.68 -15.76 4.03
C ILE A 105 9.00 -17.25 3.89
N LEU A 106 8.63 -18.04 4.90
CA LEU A 106 8.56 -19.48 4.83
C LEU A 106 7.09 -19.90 4.68
N SER A 107 6.86 -21.04 4.05
CA SER A 107 5.51 -21.52 3.75
C SER A 107 5.39 -23.02 3.94
N LYS A 108 4.27 -23.47 4.53
CA LYS A 108 3.85 -24.87 4.62
C LYS A 108 2.39 -24.99 4.20
N SER A 109 2.05 -26.09 3.54
CA SER A 109 0.75 -26.29 2.92
C SER A 109 0.27 -27.71 3.10
N THR A 110 -1.04 -27.91 3.21
CA THR A 110 -1.66 -29.25 3.18
C THR A 110 -1.86 -29.78 1.76
N TYR A 111 -1.76 -28.91 0.75
CA TYR A 111 -1.76 -29.31 -0.66
C TYR A 111 -0.41 -29.92 -1.07
N SER A 112 -0.41 -31.17 -1.55
CA SER A 112 0.78 -31.96 -1.89
C SER A 112 1.46 -31.56 -3.20
N HIS A 113 0.70 -31.02 -4.15
CA HIS A 113 1.28 -30.51 -5.38
C HIS A 113 1.89 -29.14 -5.11
N ASN A 114 3.21 -29.11 -5.02
CA ASN A 114 4.02 -27.88 -4.99
C ASN A 114 3.98 -27.15 -6.36
N THR A 115 2.84 -27.19 -7.06
CA THR A 115 2.61 -26.45 -8.30
C THR A 115 2.44 -25.00 -7.92
N ASN A 116 3.59 -24.36 -7.86
CA ASN A 116 3.94 -22.97 -7.68
C ASN A 116 3.23 -21.96 -8.61
N HIS A 117 2.17 -22.37 -9.31
CA HIS A 117 1.28 -21.52 -10.12
C HIS A 117 -0.04 -21.24 -9.39
N GLN A 118 -0.02 -21.16 -8.07
CA GLN A 118 -1.21 -20.82 -7.30
C GLN A 118 -1.48 -19.33 -7.44
N SER A 119 -2.46 -19.05 -8.29
CA SER A 119 -2.74 -17.69 -8.71
C SER A 119 -3.33 -16.87 -7.58
N PHE A 120 -2.65 -15.82 -7.16
CA PHE A 120 -3.21 -14.78 -6.29
C PHE A 120 -4.12 -13.83 -7.09
N ASN A 121 -4.91 -14.40 -8.02
CA ASN A 121 -5.67 -13.66 -9.02
C ASN A 121 -6.76 -12.75 -8.43
N TYR A 122 -7.21 -13.06 -7.21
CA TYR A 122 -8.17 -12.24 -6.48
C TYR A 122 -7.53 -11.05 -5.77
N VAL A 123 -6.21 -11.06 -5.60
CA VAL A 123 -5.49 -9.95 -4.95
C VAL A 123 -5.46 -8.77 -5.90
N ARG A 124 -6.06 -7.68 -5.43
CA ARG A 124 -6.09 -6.37 -6.10
C ARG A 124 -5.20 -5.37 -5.37
N ASN A 125 -5.02 -5.56 -4.05
CA ASN A 125 -4.28 -4.68 -3.17
C ASN A 125 -3.06 -5.41 -2.62
N LEU A 126 -1.86 -4.99 -3.00
CA LEU A 126 -0.62 -5.60 -2.56
C LEU A 126 0.18 -4.63 -1.69
N HIS A 127 0.57 -5.05 -0.50
CA HIS A 127 1.46 -4.30 0.38
C HIS A 127 2.78 -5.04 0.49
N CYS A 128 3.83 -4.53 -0.15
CA CYS A 128 5.17 -5.09 -0.14
C CYS A 128 6.03 -4.37 0.90
N ASN A 129 6.30 -5.04 2.01
CA ASN A 129 7.33 -4.62 2.95
C ASN A 129 8.51 -5.59 2.80
N MET A 130 9.34 -5.34 1.78
CA MET A 130 10.57 -6.12 1.57
C MET A 130 11.70 -5.49 2.38
N VAL A 131 12.32 -6.27 3.25
CA VAL A 131 13.63 -5.93 3.82
C VAL A 131 14.67 -6.57 2.89
N LEU A 132 15.62 -5.77 2.40
CA LEU A 132 16.61 -6.15 1.36
C LEU A 132 17.65 -7.19 1.78
N THR A 133 17.41 -7.96 2.84
CA THR A 133 18.44 -8.81 3.45
C THR A 133 18.26 -10.27 3.06
N GLY A 134 18.93 -10.68 1.98
CA GLY A 134 19.34 -12.07 1.74
C GLY A 134 18.68 -12.80 0.57
N GLU A 135 19.45 -13.74 0.01
CA GLU A 135 19.00 -14.77 -0.94
C GLU A 135 18.10 -15.77 -0.19
N LEU A 136 16.81 -15.47 -0.05
CA LEU A 136 15.87 -16.41 0.56
C LEU A 136 14.91 -16.99 -0.49
N ASN A 137 14.63 -18.28 -0.30
CA ASN A 137 13.94 -19.13 -1.25
C ASN A 137 12.62 -18.52 -1.72
N LEU A 138 12.52 -18.52 -3.05
CA LEU A 138 11.50 -17.87 -3.86
C LEU A 138 10.10 -18.28 -3.40
N CYS A 139 9.39 -17.36 -2.75
CA CYS A 139 7.94 -17.46 -2.70
C CYS A 139 7.44 -17.42 -4.14
N HIS A 140 6.84 -18.51 -4.61
CA HIS A 140 6.33 -18.60 -5.97
C HIS A 140 4.98 -17.89 -6.17
N ALA A 141 4.68 -16.90 -5.32
CA ALA A 141 3.48 -16.09 -5.47
C ALA A 141 3.60 -15.24 -6.74
N GLN A 142 2.56 -15.27 -7.57
CA GLN A 142 2.41 -14.38 -8.71
C GLN A 142 1.11 -13.59 -8.60
N PHE A 143 1.22 -12.26 -8.65
CA PHE A 143 0.11 -11.34 -8.55
C PHE A 143 -0.13 -10.65 -9.90
N HIS A 144 -1.11 -11.14 -10.66
CA HIS A 144 -1.37 -10.69 -12.03
C HIS A 144 -2.34 -9.50 -12.14
N ASN A 145 -3.20 -9.30 -11.13
CA ASN A 145 -4.35 -8.38 -11.21
C ASN A 145 -4.25 -7.22 -10.19
N ILE A 146 -3.05 -6.70 -9.95
CA ILE A 146 -2.84 -5.65 -8.96
C ILE A 146 -3.38 -4.30 -9.45
N HIS A 147 -4.24 -3.68 -8.64
CA HIS A 147 -4.84 -2.36 -8.87
C HIS A 147 -4.27 -1.31 -7.92
N TYR A 148 -3.97 -1.72 -6.68
CA TYR A 148 -3.32 -0.91 -5.67
C TYR A 148 -2.04 -1.59 -5.21
N MET A 149 -0.95 -0.83 -5.14
CA MET A 149 0.31 -1.32 -4.60
C MET A 149 0.90 -0.34 -3.58
N SER A 150 1.40 -0.87 -2.48
CA SER A 150 2.29 -0.16 -1.55
C SER A 150 3.64 -0.85 -1.55
N ILE A 151 4.74 -0.14 -1.80
CA ILE A 151 6.08 -0.75 -1.92
C ILE A 151 7.15 0.15 -1.29
N LYS A 152 8.14 -0.46 -0.63
CA LYS A 152 9.40 0.20 -0.27
C LYS A 152 10.43 0.01 -1.38
N LEU A 153 11.09 1.09 -1.79
CA LEU A 153 12.17 1.08 -2.78
C LEU A 153 13.50 1.52 -2.15
N PRO A 154 14.64 0.95 -2.58
CA PRO A 154 14.75 -0.05 -3.65
C PRO A 154 14.20 -1.42 -3.21
N ALA A 155 13.61 -2.15 -4.17
CA ALA A 155 13.12 -3.51 -4.00
C ALA A 155 14.15 -4.49 -4.59
N ASN A 156 14.12 -5.75 -4.11
CA ASN A 156 14.91 -6.84 -4.68
C ASN A 156 14.47 -7.13 -6.12
N ASP A 157 15.39 -7.52 -7.01
CA ASP A 157 15.09 -7.86 -8.41
C ASP A 157 14.04 -8.97 -8.58
N GLN A 158 13.93 -9.88 -7.59
CA GLN A 158 12.89 -10.90 -7.54
C GLN A 158 11.47 -10.32 -7.42
N PHE A 159 11.31 -9.07 -6.98
CA PHE A 159 10.01 -8.41 -6.95
C PHE A 159 9.29 -8.47 -8.30
N TRP A 160 10.04 -8.35 -9.40
CA TRP A 160 9.48 -8.34 -10.74
C TRP A 160 8.98 -9.71 -11.20
N SER A 161 9.44 -10.81 -10.61
CA SER A 161 8.88 -12.15 -10.89
C SER A 161 7.58 -12.38 -10.13
N ILE A 162 7.42 -11.71 -8.98
CA ILE A 162 6.22 -11.77 -8.13
C ILE A 162 5.08 -10.92 -8.70
N VAL A 163 5.40 -9.73 -9.23
CA VAL A 163 4.42 -8.84 -9.88
C VAL A 163 4.79 -8.60 -11.34
N PRO A 164 4.56 -9.59 -12.22
CA PRO A 164 5.04 -9.52 -13.61
C PRO A 164 4.30 -8.50 -14.47
N ARG A 165 3.09 -8.08 -14.08
CA ARG A 165 2.24 -7.16 -14.86
C ARG A 165 1.68 -6.05 -13.97
N LEU A 166 1.78 -4.80 -14.45
CA LEU A 166 1.28 -3.60 -13.78
C LEU A 166 0.31 -2.78 -14.65
N GLU A 167 -0.17 -3.37 -15.74
CA GLU A 167 -1.10 -2.72 -16.68
C GLU A 167 -2.41 -2.28 -16.00
N GLN A 168 -2.84 -2.99 -14.96
CA GLN A 168 -4.05 -2.69 -14.19
C GLN A 168 -3.80 -1.80 -12.97
N LEU A 169 -2.54 -1.42 -12.70
CA LEU A 169 -2.19 -0.62 -11.53
C LEU A 169 -2.77 0.79 -11.68
N THR A 170 -3.69 1.15 -10.79
CA THR A 170 -4.35 2.46 -10.78
C THR A 170 -3.87 3.34 -9.62
N SER A 171 -3.35 2.75 -8.54
CA SER A 171 -2.83 3.47 -7.39
C SER A 171 -1.52 2.85 -6.88
N LEU A 172 -0.52 3.70 -6.66
CA LEU A 172 0.79 3.31 -6.18
C LEU A 172 1.18 4.17 -4.98
N ASN A 173 1.60 3.53 -3.90
CA ASN A 173 2.17 4.15 -2.72
C ASN A 173 3.62 3.68 -2.55
N VAL A 174 4.57 4.59 -2.67
CA VAL A 174 6.00 4.29 -2.64
C VAL A 174 6.60 4.88 -1.39
N LEU A 175 7.34 4.08 -0.63
CA LEU A 175 8.27 4.55 0.38
C LEU A 175 9.67 4.50 -0.23
N LEU A 176 10.26 5.66 -0.53
CA LEU A 176 11.62 5.72 -1.06
C LEU A 176 12.62 5.80 0.09
N ASP A 177 13.67 4.99 0.05
CA ASP A 177 14.81 5.20 0.92
C ASP A 177 15.62 6.42 0.44
N ASN A 178 16.00 7.28 1.38
CA ASN A 178 16.61 8.57 1.05
C ASN A 178 17.98 8.36 0.39
N GLY A 179 18.15 8.90 -0.82
CA GLY A 179 19.46 9.03 -1.46
C GLY A 179 19.96 7.82 -2.25
N SER A 180 19.12 6.81 -2.53
CA SER A 180 19.51 5.73 -3.47
C SER A 180 19.08 6.03 -4.90
N ASP A 181 20.04 6.15 -5.83
CA ASP A 181 19.78 6.25 -7.27
C ASP A 181 19.07 4.98 -7.80
N ILE A 182 19.29 3.85 -7.14
CA ILE A 182 18.63 2.57 -7.43
C ILE A 182 17.11 2.71 -7.19
N GLY A 183 16.68 3.23 -6.03
CA GLY A 183 15.26 3.39 -5.74
C GLY A 183 14.56 4.31 -6.75
N GLN A 184 15.27 5.34 -7.23
CA GLN A 184 14.79 6.26 -8.26
C GLN A 184 14.61 5.60 -9.63
N SER A 185 15.62 4.85 -10.09
CA SER A 185 15.53 4.12 -11.36
C SER A 185 14.42 3.06 -11.34
N GLN A 186 14.23 2.38 -10.21
CA GLN A 186 13.14 1.42 -10.02
C GLN A 186 11.77 2.11 -9.98
N LEU A 187 11.65 3.29 -9.36
CA LEU A 187 10.42 4.08 -9.43
C LEU A 187 10.09 4.45 -10.87
N GLN A 188 11.08 4.91 -11.65
CA GLN A 188 10.85 5.22 -13.06
C GLN A 188 10.41 3.98 -13.85
N SER A 189 11.02 2.82 -13.58
CA SER A 189 10.60 1.54 -14.17
C SER A 189 9.16 1.16 -13.81
N LEU A 190 8.75 1.34 -12.54
CA LEU A 190 7.36 1.13 -12.10
C LEU A 190 6.38 2.02 -12.86
N LEU A 191 6.67 3.32 -12.96
CA LEU A 191 5.82 4.27 -13.67
C LEU A 191 5.70 3.92 -15.16
N ASN A 192 6.79 3.50 -15.80
CA ASN A 192 6.78 3.07 -17.20
C ASN A 192 5.94 1.81 -17.44
N ARG A 193 5.87 0.91 -16.45
CA ARG A 193 5.11 -0.35 -16.52
C ARG A 193 3.64 -0.21 -16.11
N ALA A 194 3.24 0.94 -15.58
CA ALA A 194 1.90 1.20 -15.04
C ALA A 194 1.14 2.29 -15.86
N PRO A 195 0.77 2.01 -17.12
CA PRO A 195 0.14 3.00 -18.01
C PRO A 195 -1.21 3.52 -17.52
N CYS A 196 -1.90 2.76 -16.67
CA CYS A 196 -3.20 3.12 -16.09
C CYS A 196 -3.10 3.79 -14.71
N LEU A 197 -1.89 4.18 -14.28
CA LEU A 197 -1.69 4.78 -12.97
C LEU A 197 -2.36 6.15 -12.87
N ARG A 198 -3.34 6.27 -11.96
CA ARG A 198 -4.10 7.50 -11.70
C ARG A 198 -3.69 8.18 -10.40
N SER A 199 -3.23 7.42 -9.43
CA SER A 199 -2.86 7.90 -8.10
C SER A 199 -1.44 7.49 -7.75
N LEU A 200 -0.58 8.46 -7.47
CA LEU A 200 0.79 8.24 -7.01
C LEU A 200 0.97 8.92 -5.66
N ARG A 201 1.35 8.15 -4.65
CA ARG A 201 1.78 8.63 -3.35
C ARG A 201 3.24 8.29 -3.17
N ILE A 202 4.07 9.28 -2.87
CA ILE A 202 5.48 9.06 -2.52
C ILE A 202 5.68 9.53 -1.09
N LYS A 203 6.25 8.66 -0.26
CA LYS A 203 6.67 8.90 1.11
C LYS A 203 8.19 8.96 1.14
N SER A 204 8.72 10.02 1.74
CA SER A 204 10.15 10.37 1.74
C SER A 204 10.62 10.90 0.38
N CYS A 205 10.63 12.22 0.23
CA CYS A 205 11.09 12.90 -0.98
C CYS A 205 12.38 13.64 -0.64
N SER A 206 13.52 13.13 -1.08
CA SER A 206 14.79 13.87 -1.08
C SER A 206 14.83 14.88 -2.23
N SER A 207 15.80 15.80 -2.23
CA SER A 207 16.09 16.66 -3.40
C SER A 207 16.35 15.84 -4.67
N SER A 208 17.03 14.70 -4.54
CA SER A 208 17.25 13.78 -5.66
C SER A 208 15.96 13.09 -6.16
N THR A 209 14.99 12.83 -5.28
CA THR A 209 13.68 12.29 -5.66
C THR A 209 12.88 13.25 -6.55
N GLN A 210 13.08 14.56 -6.38
CA GLN A 210 12.43 15.57 -7.23
C GLN A 210 12.78 15.34 -8.70
N GLN A 211 14.04 15.02 -9.04
CA GLN A 211 14.45 14.80 -10.42
C GLN A 211 13.71 13.66 -11.14
N VAL A 212 13.34 12.60 -10.42
CA VAL A 212 12.55 11.49 -11.00
C VAL A 212 11.15 11.95 -11.38
N LEU A 213 10.52 12.75 -10.52
CA LEU A 213 9.19 13.31 -10.79
C LEU A 213 9.19 14.26 -12.00
N LEU A 214 10.34 14.87 -12.30
CA LEU A 214 10.51 15.76 -13.44
C LEU A 214 10.65 15.00 -14.77
N THR A 215 11.23 13.80 -14.74
CA THR A 215 11.55 13.03 -15.94
C THR A 215 10.52 11.95 -16.28
N GLY A 216 9.69 11.56 -15.30
CA GLY A 216 8.65 10.55 -15.50
C GLY A 216 7.63 10.94 -16.57
N LYS A 217 7.38 10.03 -17.51
CA LYS A 217 6.37 10.14 -18.57
C LYS A 217 5.15 9.28 -18.25
N SER A 218 4.38 9.63 -17.22
CA SER A 218 3.05 9.01 -17.04
C SER A 218 2.02 9.81 -17.82
N ARG A 219 1.16 9.12 -18.58
CA ARG A 219 0.19 9.77 -19.47
C ARG A 219 -1.20 9.98 -18.86
N ASN A 220 -1.46 9.41 -17.67
CA ASN A 220 -2.81 9.35 -17.10
C ASN A 220 -2.85 9.67 -15.59
N LEU A 221 -1.84 10.35 -15.04
CA LEU A 221 -1.79 10.61 -13.61
C LEU A 221 -2.71 11.79 -13.23
N SER A 222 -3.78 11.52 -12.48
CA SER A 222 -4.74 12.53 -12.02
C SER A 222 -4.48 12.99 -10.58
N ILE A 223 -3.94 12.13 -9.73
CA ILE A 223 -3.72 12.40 -8.31
C ILE A 223 -2.24 12.18 -8.00
N LEU A 224 -1.60 13.22 -7.47
CA LEU A 224 -0.23 13.18 -7.01
C LEU A 224 -0.17 13.63 -5.55
N ARG A 225 0.33 12.76 -4.67
CA ARG A 225 0.52 13.08 -3.26
C ARG A 225 1.98 12.90 -2.89
N LEU A 226 2.66 14.02 -2.66
CA LEU A 226 4.07 14.08 -2.31
C LEU A 226 4.18 14.32 -0.81
N PHE A 227 4.59 13.29 -0.08
CA PHE A 227 4.87 13.38 1.35
C PHE A 227 6.37 13.28 1.56
N SER A 228 6.93 14.28 2.21
CA SER A 228 8.21 14.07 2.87
C SER A 228 7.99 13.35 4.20
N GLN A 229 8.74 12.27 4.45
CA GLN A 229 8.89 11.74 5.80
C GLN A 229 9.98 12.57 6.49
N GLY A 230 9.55 13.35 7.50
CA GLY A 230 10.44 14.24 8.25
C GLY A 230 10.01 15.70 8.19
N TYR A 231 10.39 16.46 9.21
CA TYR A 231 9.93 17.83 9.40
C TYR A 231 10.54 18.85 8.41
N SER A 232 11.60 18.53 7.68
CA SER A 232 12.47 19.55 7.06
C SER A 232 12.41 19.70 5.53
N LEU A 233 11.91 18.72 4.76
CA LEU A 233 11.93 18.83 3.30
C LEU A 233 10.64 19.48 2.80
N CYS A 234 10.76 20.72 2.32
CA CYS A 234 9.74 21.42 1.57
C CYS A 234 10.26 21.71 0.16
N PHE A 235 9.35 21.75 -0.82
CA PHE A 235 9.67 22.11 -2.19
C PHE A 235 9.96 23.61 -2.25
N ASP A 236 11.11 23.98 -2.81
CA ASP A 236 11.42 25.37 -3.12
C ASP A 236 10.76 25.82 -4.44
N ASN A 237 10.98 27.09 -4.78
CA ASN A 237 10.45 27.68 -6.00
C ASN A 237 10.89 26.95 -7.27
N GLN A 238 12.17 26.56 -7.35
CA GLN A 238 12.72 25.88 -8.51
C GLN A 238 12.09 24.49 -8.68
N ALA A 239 11.96 23.73 -7.59
CA ALA A 239 11.31 22.43 -7.59
C ALA A 239 9.81 22.53 -7.91
N CYS A 240 9.11 23.56 -7.41
CA CYS A 240 7.70 23.79 -7.74
C CYS A 240 7.51 24.17 -9.23
N ALA A 241 8.36 25.05 -9.76
CA ALA A 241 8.34 25.42 -11.17
C ALA A 241 8.64 24.22 -12.07
N ALA A 242 9.66 23.43 -11.72
CA ALA A 242 10.02 22.23 -12.44
C ALA A 242 8.90 21.18 -12.39
N LEU A 243 8.29 20.95 -11.22
CA LEU A 243 7.16 20.04 -11.08
C LEU A 243 5.99 20.49 -11.95
N SER A 244 5.67 21.78 -11.94
CA SER A 244 4.57 22.35 -12.73
C SER A 244 4.79 22.16 -14.23
N ALA A 245 6.04 22.28 -14.69
CA ALA A 245 6.42 22.06 -16.09
C ALA A 245 6.57 20.57 -16.46
N SER A 246 6.59 19.66 -15.48
CA SER A 246 6.78 18.23 -15.75
C SER A 246 5.52 17.59 -16.32
N SER A 247 5.68 16.44 -16.99
CA SER A 247 4.51 15.74 -17.54
C SER A 247 3.54 15.28 -16.45
N LEU A 248 4.06 14.98 -15.25
CA LEU A 248 3.24 14.65 -14.09
C LEU A 248 2.47 15.88 -13.59
N GLY A 249 3.12 17.04 -13.49
CA GLY A 249 2.47 18.27 -13.05
C GLY A 249 1.37 18.75 -14.00
N MET A 250 1.65 18.72 -15.30
CA MET A 250 0.71 19.17 -16.35
C MET A 250 -0.58 18.34 -16.42
N GLN A 251 -0.57 17.11 -15.90
CA GLN A 251 -1.73 16.22 -15.90
C GLN A 251 -2.44 16.12 -14.55
N CYS A 252 -1.77 16.53 -13.47
CA CYS A 252 -2.25 16.39 -12.12
C CYS A 252 -3.49 17.28 -11.88
N GLU A 253 -4.58 16.66 -11.42
CA GLU A 253 -5.80 17.35 -11.01
C GLU A 253 -5.83 17.58 -9.50
N VAL A 254 -5.19 16.71 -8.72
CA VAL A 254 -5.14 16.80 -7.25
C VAL A 254 -3.72 16.66 -6.77
N LEU A 255 -3.16 17.74 -6.22
CA LEU A 255 -1.82 17.77 -5.64
C LEU A 255 -1.89 17.90 -4.12
N GLN A 256 -1.16 17.03 -3.41
CA GLN A 256 -0.83 17.22 -2.00
C GLN A 256 0.68 17.39 -1.86
N ILE A 257 1.13 18.49 -1.26
CA ILE A 257 2.55 18.88 -1.25
C ILE A 257 2.91 19.74 -0.04
N LYS A 258 4.20 19.76 0.31
CA LYS A 258 4.80 20.65 1.31
C LYS A 258 5.76 21.62 0.62
N VAL A 259 5.57 22.93 0.78
CA VAL A 259 6.35 23.99 0.10
C VAL A 259 7.09 24.88 1.09
N ASN A 260 8.22 25.45 0.67
CA ASN A 260 9.04 26.32 1.53
C ASN A 260 8.34 27.65 1.79
N TYR A 261 7.82 28.28 0.74
CA TYR A 261 7.21 29.60 0.82
C TYR A 261 5.80 29.61 0.26
N ARG A 262 4.92 30.40 0.86
CA ARG A 262 3.56 30.61 0.35
C ARG A 262 3.51 31.14 -1.10
N ALA A 263 4.57 31.80 -1.58
CA ALA A 263 4.69 32.21 -2.98
C ALA A 263 4.75 31.02 -3.95
N ASP A 264 5.28 29.89 -3.51
CA ASP A 264 5.40 28.68 -4.33
C ASP A 264 4.03 28.04 -4.61
N VAL A 265 3.02 28.32 -3.77
CA VAL A 265 1.62 27.95 -4.01
C VAL A 265 1.11 28.61 -5.29
N ILE A 266 1.45 29.88 -5.50
CA ILE A 266 1.05 30.63 -6.70
C ILE A 266 1.72 30.03 -7.93
N THR A 267 3.01 29.67 -7.83
CA THR A 267 3.75 29.00 -8.91
C THR A 267 3.05 27.71 -9.35
N LEU A 268 2.65 26.86 -8.39
CA LEU A 268 1.97 25.60 -8.66
C LEU A 268 0.60 25.82 -9.33
N ILE A 269 -0.23 26.71 -8.79
CA ILE A 269 -1.57 26.99 -9.31
C ILE A 269 -1.50 27.55 -10.74
N ASN A 270 -0.56 28.46 -11.01
CA ASN A 270 -0.43 29.06 -12.33
C ASN A 270 0.22 28.12 -13.36
N GLY A 271 1.11 27.23 -12.91
CA GLY A 271 1.83 26.32 -13.81
C GLY A 271 1.08 25.03 -14.13
N MET A 272 0.21 24.55 -13.23
CA MET A 272 -0.48 23.26 -13.38
C MET A 272 -1.90 23.44 -13.93
N ALA A 273 -2.02 23.54 -15.27
CA ALA A 273 -3.26 23.90 -15.96
C ALA A 273 -4.49 23.00 -15.67
N LYS A 274 -4.31 21.77 -15.20
CA LYS A 274 -5.39 20.84 -14.86
C LYS A 274 -5.70 20.75 -13.35
N LEU A 275 -4.96 21.47 -12.53
CA LEU A 275 -5.09 21.41 -11.08
C LEU A 275 -6.47 21.91 -10.65
N ARG A 276 -7.20 21.07 -9.92
CA ARG A 276 -8.54 21.32 -9.37
C ARG A 276 -8.54 21.39 -7.84
N ALA A 277 -7.59 20.69 -7.20
CA ALA A 277 -7.43 20.73 -5.76
C ALA A 277 -5.95 20.71 -5.36
N LEU A 278 -5.58 21.62 -4.48
CA LEU A 278 -4.24 21.71 -3.89
C LEU A 278 -4.35 21.64 -2.37
N TYR A 279 -3.71 20.63 -1.79
CA TYR A 279 -3.57 20.42 -0.35
C TYR A 279 -2.13 20.77 0.02
N VAL A 280 -1.90 21.95 0.57
CA VAL A 280 -0.55 22.48 0.76
C VAL A 280 -0.22 22.68 2.24
N TYR A 281 0.95 22.20 2.65
CA TYR A 281 1.63 22.64 3.87
C TYR A 281 2.65 23.71 3.51
N CYS A 282 2.55 24.91 4.09
CA CYS A 282 3.51 25.99 3.89
C CYS A 282 4.47 26.08 5.08
N CYS A 283 5.78 25.98 4.83
CA CYS A 283 6.80 26.00 5.89
C CYS A 283 7.00 27.37 6.53
N ASP A 284 6.62 28.45 5.83
CA ASP A 284 6.61 29.83 6.31
C ASP A 284 5.25 30.26 6.90
N ASP A 285 4.32 29.32 7.12
CA ASP A 285 3.08 29.57 7.85
C ASP A 285 3.38 29.73 9.34
N LYS A 286 2.94 30.85 9.92
CA LYS A 286 3.21 31.22 11.31
C LYS A 286 2.08 30.83 12.25
N ILE A 287 1.11 30.03 11.80
CA ILE A 287 -0.05 29.69 12.62
C ILE A 287 0.38 29.01 13.93
N ASN A 288 -0.10 29.53 15.04
CA ASN A 288 0.17 29.01 16.37
C ASN A 288 -1.01 28.12 16.78
N GLU A 289 -0.77 26.86 17.11
CA GLU A 289 -1.76 25.87 17.57
C GLU A 289 -2.74 26.40 18.63
N LYS A 290 -2.29 27.36 19.45
CA LYS A 290 -3.05 27.93 20.58
C LYS A 290 -4.01 29.04 20.19
N LEU A 291 -3.95 29.56 18.97
CA LEU A 291 -4.81 30.62 18.49
C LEU A 291 -5.68 30.06 17.37
N LYS A 292 -6.93 29.73 17.68
CA LYS A 292 -8.02 29.74 16.68
C LYS A 292 -8.21 31.19 16.24
N ALA A 293 -7.22 31.73 15.54
CA ALA A 293 -7.17 33.13 15.19
C ALA A 293 -8.32 33.39 14.23
N THR A 294 -9.14 34.38 14.57
CA THR A 294 -10.16 34.94 13.69
C THR A 294 -9.57 35.53 12.41
N ASN A 295 -8.24 35.69 12.33
CA ASN A 295 -7.49 36.21 11.19
C ASN A 295 -6.39 35.20 10.80
N ASP A 296 -6.63 34.42 9.75
CA ASP A 296 -5.64 33.53 9.17
C ASP A 296 -4.86 34.28 8.09
N GLU A 297 -3.69 34.81 8.48
CA GLU A 297 -2.82 35.64 7.63
C GLU A 297 -2.50 34.96 6.29
N LEU A 298 -2.27 33.64 6.29
CA LEU A 298 -1.95 32.90 5.07
C LEU A 298 -3.17 32.81 4.14
N ILE A 299 -4.36 32.52 4.68
CA ILE A 299 -5.59 32.50 3.88
C ILE A 299 -5.88 33.88 3.30
N GLU A 300 -5.81 34.94 4.11
CA GLU A 300 -6.05 36.32 3.62
C GLU A 300 -5.06 36.69 2.51
N TRP A 301 -3.77 36.36 2.70
CA TRP A 301 -2.74 36.60 1.70
C TRP A 301 -3.02 35.84 0.39
N LEU A 302 -3.45 34.58 0.47
CA LEU A 302 -3.80 33.78 -0.71
C LEU A 302 -5.06 34.32 -1.40
N GLN A 303 -6.08 34.74 -0.64
CA GLN A 303 -7.32 35.33 -1.18
C GLN A 303 -7.06 36.63 -1.95
N GLN A 304 -6.06 37.42 -1.54
CA GLN A 304 -5.68 38.65 -2.26
C GLN A 304 -4.92 38.39 -3.57
N ARG A 305 -4.35 37.19 -3.75
CA ARG A 305 -3.43 36.86 -4.85
C ARG A 305 -3.96 35.83 -5.83
N LEU A 306 -4.88 34.99 -5.38
CA LEU A 306 -5.52 33.99 -6.21
C LEU A 306 -6.83 34.52 -6.79
N PRO A 307 -7.26 34.01 -7.96
CA PRO A 307 -8.56 34.34 -8.52
C PRO A 307 -9.69 34.05 -7.52
N SER A 308 -10.77 34.82 -7.59
CA SER A 308 -11.98 34.60 -6.78
C SER A 308 -12.69 33.27 -7.08
N THR A 309 -12.31 32.58 -8.15
CA THR A 309 -12.76 31.22 -8.46
C THR A 309 -12.15 30.16 -7.52
N CYS A 310 -11.07 30.50 -6.80
CA CYS A 310 -10.44 29.63 -5.82
C CYS A 310 -11.18 29.69 -4.47
N THR A 311 -11.55 28.53 -3.92
CA THR A 311 -12.04 28.42 -2.54
C THR A 311 -10.90 27.95 -1.65
N ILE A 312 -10.58 28.72 -0.60
CA ILE A 312 -9.41 28.50 0.26
C ILE A 312 -9.90 28.27 1.67
N ILE A 313 -9.58 27.11 2.24
CA ILE A 313 -10.06 26.68 3.56
C ILE A 313 -8.91 25.99 4.30
N ARG A 314 -8.72 26.28 5.58
CA ARG A 314 -7.79 25.52 6.42
C ARG A 314 -8.45 24.21 6.85
N ASP A 315 -7.71 23.12 6.80
CA ASP A 315 -8.23 21.82 7.23
C ASP A 315 -8.49 21.80 8.74
N GLU A 316 -9.69 21.38 9.15
CA GLU A 316 -10.10 21.39 10.56
C GLU A 316 -9.36 20.35 11.42
N HIS A 317 -8.91 19.25 10.80
CA HIS A 317 -8.25 18.15 11.48
C HIS A 317 -6.73 18.25 11.39
N LEU A 318 -6.24 18.79 10.27
CA LEU A 318 -4.83 18.99 9.99
C LEU A 318 -4.57 20.47 9.77
N PHE A 319 -4.69 21.27 10.82
CA PHE A 319 -4.64 22.74 10.76
C PHE A 319 -3.38 23.32 10.10
N TYR A 320 -2.32 22.56 9.89
CA TYR A 320 -1.16 22.98 9.08
C TYR A 320 -1.37 22.86 7.56
N ILE A 321 -2.51 22.36 7.11
CA ILE A 321 -2.83 22.14 5.70
C ILE A 321 -3.86 23.18 5.26
N ILE A 322 -3.55 23.87 4.17
CA ILE A 322 -4.50 24.68 3.42
C ILE A 322 -5.05 23.85 2.26
N ASN A 323 -6.37 23.81 2.16
CA ASN A 323 -7.14 23.20 1.08
C ASN A 323 -7.57 24.30 0.11
N ILE A 324 -7.09 24.24 -1.13
CA ILE A 324 -7.44 25.17 -2.21
C ILE A 324 -8.19 24.40 -3.30
N TRP A 325 -9.43 24.79 -3.56
CA TRP A 325 -10.26 24.24 -4.64
C TRP A 325 -10.30 25.23 -5.80
N ILE A 326 -9.97 24.77 -7.00
CA ILE A 326 -9.83 25.56 -8.22
C ILE A 326 -10.93 25.11 -9.18
N ARG A 327 -11.74 26.05 -9.65
CA ARG A 327 -12.91 25.80 -10.51
C ARG A 327 -12.62 26.00 -11.99
#